data_AF-A0A7Y5HB10-F1
#
_entry.id   AF-A0A7Y5HB10-F1
#
_cell.length_a   1.000
_cell.length_b   1.000
_cell.length_c   1.000
_cell.angle_alpha   90.00
_cell.angle_beta   90.00
_cell.angle_gamma   90.00
#
_symmetry.space_group_name_H-M   'P 1'
#
loop_
_entity.id
_entity.type
_entity.pdbx_description
1 polymer ?
#
loop_
_entity_poly.entity_id
_entity_poly.type
_entity_poly.pdbx_seq_one_letter_code
_entity_poly.pdbx_strand_id
1 'polypeptide(L)'
;MLRHATLAAVSVVILLTALVGTSCRKKSDPDTHGFPGPKPLWALPSVSVLEGGILVATLTLTEVPDDPHTVELESTDTTRATVPATVTFPVGVTTRMVTITTIADADNTASVVTIRAVNFDNVTSLLPVTLVEDDGVSGPGLGPVAAGANRVLLCGPGADGVWSTADDVLRVVTAVGTGAPVFTDVIVGAIAPGPHALPVLTGVSDTAVVLTNGPDLLLGTGDDLMVEVGGITGTPAVTASIGVGRMESSSRCRPVMVGIRAVIATRGADLLTNADDTLLVVDGIGTGTLSTSSIPMGGVAFEDPSQPVVFDASTLVIHTAGADDIVGTADDLIRLVTGIGAVPLVGSFGTGVLPAGPIGIPVVVSATAVVWVDAGFDTILGTIDDELSGLQGLPGAPALAGGVVVGPVADDASGRLAATGGDAVLIPTRGADLASGTPDDEIALMTSLSGVYAGPTALAAASPPAGTAAQIAVLSSSVAVRSGMGADGTPGTADDLLVLLTALTGVPATGTIATGAIAAAAPLASSTTSAVAVGEGPDLTPGTADDRILEVTGIGTAPLLEFTQPGPVLLAGPPVLVPTAGDPVLTARTAGPDAAAGTADDRLSVSPIP
;
A
#
# COMPACT_ATOMS: atom_id res chain seq x y z
N MET A 1 -21.55 17.14 27.63
CA MET A 1 -22.17 17.52 26.34
C MET A 1 -22.11 16.30 25.45
N LEU A 2 -23.18 15.52 25.38
CA LEU A 2 -23.27 14.37 24.46
C LEU A 2 -23.51 14.89 23.05
N ARG A 3 -22.65 14.55 22.08
CA ARG A 3 -22.98 14.62 20.66
C ARG A 3 -23.22 13.19 20.18
N HIS A 4 -24.46 12.94 19.75
CA HIS A 4 -24.81 11.77 18.93
C HIS A 4 -24.19 11.97 17.55
N ALA A 5 -23.40 11.00 17.09
CA ALA A 5 -22.99 10.90 15.70
C ALA A 5 -24.13 10.24 14.91
N THR A 6 -24.59 10.91 13.87
CA THR A 6 -25.60 10.41 12.94
C THR A 6 -24.85 9.78 11.75
N LEU A 7 -24.97 8.47 11.56
CA LEU A 7 -24.50 7.80 10.34
C LEU A 7 -25.32 8.31 9.14
N ALA A 8 -24.64 8.75 8.08
CA ALA A 8 -25.25 9.10 6.80
C ALA A 8 -25.21 7.88 5.88
N ALA A 9 -26.37 7.34 5.50
CA ALA A 9 -26.47 6.28 4.50
C ALA A 9 -26.30 6.86 3.09
N VAL A 10 -25.26 6.42 2.37
CA VAL A 10 -25.07 6.73 0.95
C VAL A 10 -25.91 5.74 0.13
N SER A 11 -26.85 6.25 -0.69
CA SER A 11 -27.69 5.43 -1.57
C SER A 11 -27.11 5.41 -2.99
N VAL A 12 -26.60 4.27 -3.45
CA VAL A 12 -26.23 4.05 -4.85
C VAL A 12 -27.51 3.76 -5.65
N VAL A 13 -27.86 4.65 -6.59
CA VAL A 13 -29.04 4.50 -7.46
C VAL A 13 -28.57 4.06 -8.85
N ILE A 14 -28.76 2.77 -9.18
CA ILE A 14 -28.54 2.26 -10.55
C ILE A 14 -29.86 2.39 -11.32
N LEU A 15 -29.92 3.32 -12.28
CA LEU A 15 -31.10 3.58 -13.10
C LEU A 15 -30.98 2.87 -14.46
N LEU A 16 -31.66 1.72 -14.63
CA LEU A 16 -31.85 1.10 -15.94
C LEU A 16 -33.28 1.34 -16.43
N THR A 17 -33.43 2.06 -17.54
CA THR A 17 -34.75 2.38 -18.12
C THR A 17 -35.10 1.35 -19.20
N ALA A 18 -36.02 0.42 -18.90
CA ALA A 18 -36.66 -0.41 -19.92
C ALA A 18 -37.90 0.30 -20.47
N LEU A 19 -37.87 0.68 -21.76
CA LEU A 19 -38.98 1.33 -22.45
C LEU A 19 -40.07 0.29 -22.77
N VAL A 20 -41.10 0.19 -21.93
CA VAL A 20 -42.29 -0.62 -22.22
C VAL A 20 -43.24 0.19 -23.10
N GLY A 21 -43.43 -0.25 -24.34
CA GLY A 21 -44.29 0.39 -25.33
C GLY A 21 -45.75 0.49 -24.87
N THR A 22 -46.33 1.68 -25.00
CA THR A 22 -47.74 1.96 -24.72
C THR A 22 -48.64 1.25 -25.73
N SER A 23 -49.36 0.21 -25.27
CA SER A 23 -50.48 -0.37 -26.02
C SER A 23 -51.74 0.46 -25.78
N CYS A 24 -52.30 1.05 -26.84
CA CYS A 24 -53.60 1.72 -26.79
C CYS A 24 -54.72 0.68 -26.53
N ARG A 25 -55.37 0.74 -25.36
CA ARG A 25 -56.56 -0.08 -25.06
C ARG A 25 -57.74 0.30 -25.98
N LYS A 26 -58.17 -0.66 -26.80
CA LYS A 26 -59.44 -0.64 -27.50
C LYS A 26 -60.55 -0.98 -26.49
N LYS A 27 -61.58 -0.15 -26.43
CA LYS A 27 -62.80 -0.36 -25.65
C LYS A 27 -63.60 -1.54 -26.24
N SER A 28 -63.69 -2.66 -25.55
CA SER A 28 -64.63 -3.74 -25.88
C SER A 28 -65.03 -4.58 -24.66
N ASP A 29 -66.34 -4.78 -24.57
CA ASP A 29 -67.16 -5.77 -23.88
C ASP A 29 -67.12 -5.98 -22.35
N PRO A 30 -68.29 -5.91 -21.67
CA PRO A 30 -68.47 -6.28 -20.27
C PRO A 30 -68.78 -7.78 -20.15
N ASP A 31 -67.87 -8.66 -20.56
CA ASP A 31 -68.02 -10.10 -20.30
C ASP A 31 -66.83 -10.66 -19.50
N THR A 32 -67.17 -11.01 -18.24
CA THR A 32 -66.59 -11.91 -17.23
C THR A 32 -65.39 -12.84 -17.55
N HIS A 33 -64.35 -12.37 -18.21
CA HIS A 33 -63.02 -12.96 -18.12
C HIS A 33 -62.15 -12.05 -17.24
N GLY A 34 -61.92 -12.48 -16.00
CA GLY A 34 -61.01 -11.78 -15.09
C GLY A 34 -59.62 -11.72 -15.71
N PHE A 35 -59.27 -10.57 -16.28
CA PHE A 35 -57.90 -10.30 -16.69
C PHE A 35 -57.01 -10.44 -15.46
N PRO A 36 -55.88 -11.16 -15.54
CA PRO A 36 -54.95 -11.22 -14.43
C PRO A 36 -54.51 -9.80 -14.11
N GLY A 37 -54.69 -9.37 -12.86
CA GLY A 37 -54.31 -8.03 -12.42
C GLY A 37 -52.81 -7.73 -12.60
N PRO A 38 -52.38 -6.47 -12.36
CA PRO A 38 -50.98 -6.06 -12.50
C PRO A 38 -50.06 -7.00 -11.72
N LYS A 39 -48.99 -7.49 -12.35
CA LYS A 39 -48.02 -8.41 -11.73
C LYS A 39 -46.74 -7.67 -11.34
N PRO A 40 -46.13 -7.95 -10.19
CA PRO A 40 -44.87 -7.34 -9.81
C PRO A 40 -43.69 -8.02 -10.52
N LEU A 41 -42.72 -7.21 -10.94
CA LEU A 41 -41.44 -7.60 -11.50
C LEU A 41 -40.33 -6.79 -10.82
N TRP A 42 -39.29 -7.47 -10.36
CA TRP A 42 -38.06 -6.82 -9.91
C TRP A 42 -37.26 -6.33 -11.12
N ALA A 43 -36.72 -5.12 -11.04
CA ALA A 43 -35.90 -4.56 -12.13
C ALA A 43 -34.48 -5.18 -12.22
N LEU A 44 -34.08 -6.02 -11.24
CA LEU A 44 -32.74 -6.57 -11.12
C LEU A 44 -32.79 -8.11 -11.13
N PRO A 45 -31.89 -8.79 -11.87
CA PRO A 45 -31.85 -10.25 -11.95
C PRO A 45 -31.23 -10.90 -10.69
N SER A 46 -30.32 -10.20 -10.02
CA SER A 46 -29.65 -10.58 -8.77
C SER A 46 -28.84 -9.39 -8.23
N VAL A 47 -28.68 -9.26 -6.92
CA VAL A 47 -27.87 -8.20 -6.29
C VAL A 47 -26.99 -8.78 -5.20
N SER A 48 -25.76 -8.28 -5.04
CA SER A 48 -24.88 -8.62 -3.92
C SER A 48 -24.83 -7.45 -2.94
N VAL A 49 -24.95 -7.73 -1.64
CA VAL A 49 -25.01 -6.71 -0.57
C VAL A 49 -24.20 -7.18 0.61
N LEU A 50 -23.45 -6.28 1.24
CA LEU A 50 -22.72 -6.56 2.48
C LEU A 50 -23.71 -6.86 3.62
N GLU A 51 -23.45 -7.87 4.44
CA GLU A 51 -24.23 -8.12 5.66
C GLU A 51 -24.24 -6.90 6.59
N GLY A 52 -25.39 -6.65 7.24
CA GLY A 52 -25.61 -5.42 8.02
C GLY A 52 -25.85 -4.16 7.16
N GLY A 53 -25.72 -4.26 5.83
CA GLY A 53 -25.96 -3.18 4.88
C GLY A 53 -27.42 -2.96 4.47
N ILE A 54 -27.65 -1.86 3.74
CA ILE A 54 -28.96 -1.48 3.20
C ILE A 54 -28.92 -1.56 1.67
N LEU A 55 -29.90 -2.25 1.09
CA LEU A 55 -30.15 -2.30 -0.35
C LEU A 55 -31.44 -1.56 -0.68
N VAL A 56 -31.41 -0.69 -1.69
CA VAL A 56 -32.62 -0.07 -2.26
C VAL A 56 -32.91 -0.69 -3.62
N ALA A 57 -33.99 -1.45 -3.73
CA ALA A 57 -34.42 -2.11 -4.96
C ALA A 57 -35.66 -1.42 -5.56
N THR A 58 -35.81 -1.45 -6.88
CA THR A 58 -37.02 -0.96 -7.55
C THR A 58 -37.94 -2.11 -7.93
N LEU A 59 -39.18 -2.02 -7.45
CA LEU A 59 -40.27 -2.93 -7.77
C LEU A 59 -41.18 -2.29 -8.81
N THR A 60 -41.42 -2.98 -9.92
CA THR A 60 -42.21 -2.49 -11.06
C THR A 60 -43.44 -3.37 -11.30
N LEU A 61 -44.63 -2.78 -11.42
CA LEU A 61 -45.83 -3.46 -11.88
C LEU A 61 -45.85 -3.53 -13.41
N THR A 62 -46.24 -4.69 -13.97
CA THR A 62 -46.36 -4.91 -15.41
C THR A 62 -47.45 -4.06 -16.07
N GLU A 63 -48.42 -3.57 -15.29
CA GLU A 63 -49.52 -2.75 -15.75
C GLU A 63 -49.78 -1.60 -14.77
N VAL A 64 -50.31 -0.50 -15.28
CA VAL A 64 -50.72 0.65 -14.48
C VAL A 64 -51.96 0.27 -13.67
N PRO A 65 -51.95 0.40 -12.34
CA PRO A 65 -53.09 0.01 -11.52
C PRO A 65 -54.20 1.06 -11.62
N ASP A 66 -55.44 0.59 -11.85
CA ASP A 66 -56.65 1.42 -11.92
C ASP A 66 -57.20 1.81 -10.52
N ASP A 67 -56.77 1.08 -9.48
CA ASP A 67 -57.05 1.31 -8.05
C ASP A 67 -55.76 1.13 -7.23
N PRO A 68 -55.64 1.65 -5.99
CA PRO A 68 -54.46 1.41 -5.15
C PRO A 68 -54.14 -0.08 -5.04
N HIS A 69 -52.90 -0.46 -5.32
CA HIS A 69 -52.50 -1.87 -5.39
C HIS A 69 -51.43 -2.17 -4.36
N THR A 70 -51.63 -3.21 -3.54
CA THR A 70 -50.69 -3.61 -2.48
C THR A 70 -49.99 -4.91 -2.87
N VAL A 71 -48.67 -4.90 -2.78
CA VAL A 71 -47.81 -6.08 -2.94
C VAL A 71 -47.32 -6.50 -1.55
N GLU A 72 -47.50 -7.77 -1.21
CA GLU A 72 -46.95 -8.36 0.02
C GLU A 72 -45.57 -8.95 -0.28
N LEU A 73 -44.57 -8.61 0.53
CA LEU A 73 -43.19 -9.08 0.35
C LEU A 73 -42.76 -9.96 1.52
N GLU A 74 -42.00 -11.01 1.21
CA GLU A 74 -41.42 -11.92 2.19
C GLU A 74 -39.95 -12.18 1.84
N SER A 75 -39.12 -12.33 2.88
CA SER A 75 -37.76 -12.84 2.78
C SER A 75 -37.75 -14.34 3.09
N THR A 76 -37.04 -15.15 2.31
CA THR A 76 -36.86 -16.58 2.62
C THR A 76 -36.09 -16.81 3.93
N ASP A 77 -35.36 -15.80 4.40
CA ASP A 77 -34.66 -15.82 5.68
C ASP A 77 -34.73 -14.43 6.34
N THR A 78 -35.64 -14.30 7.29
CA THR A 78 -35.84 -13.05 8.04
C THR A 78 -34.79 -12.82 9.13
N THR A 79 -33.94 -13.82 9.42
CA THR A 79 -32.80 -13.66 10.32
C THR A 79 -31.61 -12.99 9.64
N ARG A 80 -31.57 -13.02 8.30
CA ARG A 80 -30.49 -12.45 7.48
C ARG A 80 -30.89 -11.28 6.59
N ALA A 81 -32.15 -11.17 6.19
CA ALA A 81 -32.64 -9.97 5.51
C ALA A 81 -34.10 -9.68 5.83
N THR A 82 -34.39 -8.41 6.07
CA THR A 82 -35.75 -7.91 6.30
C THR A 82 -36.18 -7.00 5.17
N VAL A 83 -37.47 -7.09 4.83
CA VAL A 83 -38.14 -6.31 3.79
C VAL A 83 -39.46 -5.79 4.36
N PRO A 84 -39.96 -4.61 3.94
CA PRO A 84 -41.29 -4.16 4.30
C PRO A 84 -42.34 -5.21 3.92
N ALA A 85 -43.17 -5.61 4.86
CA ALA A 85 -44.20 -6.64 4.64
C ALA A 85 -45.17 -6.28 3.51
N THR A 86 -45.40 -4.98 3.27
CA THR A 86 -46.31 -4.49 2.23
C THR A 86 -45.76 -3.26 1.53
N VAL A 87 -45.97 -3.18 0.21
CA VAL A 87 -45.67 -2.01 -0.62
C VAL A 87 -46.92 -1.59 -1.39
N THR A 88 -47.38 -0.36 -1.20
CA THR A 88 -48.59 0.16 -1.88
C THR A 88 -48.27 1.09 -3.04
N PHE A 89 -48.75 0.73 -4.22
CA PHE A 89 -48.73 1.49 -5.46
C PHE A 89 -49.99 2.35 -5.55
N PRO A 90 -49.87 3.69 -5.62
CA PRO A 90 -50.98 4.57 -5.91
C PRO A 90 -51.51 4.31 -7.33
N VAL A 91 -52.76 4.72 -7.57
CA VAL A 91 -53.35 4.73 -8.92
C VAL A 91 -52.41 5.45 -9.89
N GLY A 92 -52.19 4.87 -11.06
CA GLY A 92 -51.35 5.50 -12.09
C GLY A 92 -49.84 5.29 -11.93
N VAL A 93 -49.37 4.66 -10.84
CA VAL A 93 -47.93 4.49 -10.55
C VAL A 93 -47.54 3.02 -10.71
N THR A 94 -46.53 2.75 -11.53
CA THR A 94 -46.03 1.39 -11.76
C THR A 94 -44.73 1.08 -11.05
N THR A 95 -44.05 2.04 -10.41
CA THR A 95 -42.75 1.81 -9.77
C THR A 95 -42.73 2.26 -8.31
N ARG A 96 -42.05 1.49 -7.46
CA ARG A 96 -41.78 1.83 -6.04
C ARG A 96 -40.37 1.40 -5.65
N MET A 97 -39.72 2.21 -4.83
CA MET A 97 -38.48 1.81 -4.16
C MET A 97 -38.81 1.00 -2.92
N VAL A 98 -38.07 -0.07 -2.70
CA VAL A 98 -38.17 -0.97 -1.55
C VAL A 98 -36.81 -1.01 -0.89
N THR A 99 -36.79 -0.76 0.42
CA THR A 99 -35.57 -0.85 1.24
C THR A 99 -35.48 -2.25 1.82
N ILE A 100 -34.40 -2.95 1.54
CA ILE A 100 -34.07 -4.27 2.09
C ILE A 100 -32.92 -4.03 3.07
N THR A 101 -33.11 -4.47 4.32
CA THR A 101 -32.07 -4.36 5.36
C THR A 101 -31.50 -5.74 5.60
N THR A 102 -30.21 -5.93 5.32
CA THR A 102 -29.52 -7.17 5.64
C THR A 102 -29.09 -7.15 7.11
N ILE A 103 -29.02 -8.31 7.72
CA ILE A 103 -28.67 -8.50 9.13
C ILE A 103 -27.36 -9.27 9.16
N ALA A 104 -26.38 -8.78 9.93
CA ALA A 104 -25.15 -9.50 10.18
C ALA A 104 -25.43 -10.80 10.95
N ASP A 105 -24.96 -11.93 10.41
CA ASP A 105 -25.04 -13.24 11.06
C ASP A 105 -23.63 -13.67 11.51
N ALA A 106 -23.56 -14.51 12.54
CA ALA A 106 -22.30 -14.92 13.16
C ALA A 106 -21.68 -16.17 12.51
N ASP A 107 -22.31 -16.73 11.48
CA ASP A 107 -21.97 -18.07 11.00
C ASP A 107 -21.01 -18.10 9.80
N ASN A 108 -20.55 -16.94 9.34
CA ASN A 108 -19.57 -16.76 8.27
C ASN A 108 -19.83 -17.67 7.05
N THR A 109 -21.09 -17.75 6.60
CA THR A 109 -21.42 -18.41 5.34
C THR A 109 -22.18 -17.52 4.35
N ALA A 110 -21.50 -17.20 3.24
CA ALA A 110 -22.08 -16.49 2.11
C ALA A 110 -23.37 -17.20 1.68
N SER A 111 -24.47 -16.46 1.70
CA SER A 111 -25.80 -17.03 1.56
C SER A 111 -26.66 -16.22 0.62
N VAL A 112 -27.53 -16.90 -0.11
CA VAL A 112 -28.48 -16.25 -1.00
C VAL A 112 -29.83 -16.18 -0.30
N VAL A 113 -30.24 -14.96 0.05
CA VAL A 113 -31.59 -14.70 0.56
C VAL A 113 -32.46 -14.27 -0.61
N THR A 114 -33.64 -14.88 -0.75
CA THR A 114 -34.58 -14.53 -1.82
C THR A 114 -35.71 -13.68 -1.28
N ILE A 115 -35.93 -12.51 -1.88
CA ILE A 115 -37.13 -11.69 -1.62
C ILE A 115 -38.22 -12.05 -2.64
N ARG A 116 -39.44 -12.28 -2.15
CA ARG A 116 -40.58 -12.75 -2.95
C ARG A 116 -41.82 -11.89 -2.74
N ALA A 117 -42.60 -11.69 -3.81
CA ALA A 117 -43.96 -11.16 -3.70
C ALA A 117 -44.95 -12.32 -3.49
N VAL A 118 -45.64 -12.36 -2.36
CA VAL A 118 -46.37 -13.57 -1.90
C VAL A 118 -47.86 -13.58 -2.24
N ASN A 119 -48.47 -12.43 -2.49
CA ASN A 119 -49.88 -12.32 -2.87
C ASN A 119 -50.12 -12.51 -4.38
N PHE A 120 -49.18 -13.14 -5.09
CA PHE A 120 -49.30 -13.45 -6.52
C PHE A 120 -48.96 -14.92 -6.79
N ASP A 121 -49.84 -15.63 -7.49
CA ASP A 121 -49.72 -17.07 -7.81
C ASP A 121 -48.56 -17.43 -8.76
N ASN A 122 -47.73 -16.45 -9.16
CA ASN A 122 -46.64 -16.64 -10.12
C ASN A 122 -45.26 -16.54 -9.43
N VAL A 123 -44.55 -17.67 -9.42
CA VAL A 123 -43.20 -17.92 -8.88
C VAL A 123 -42.08 -17.06 -9.53
N THR A 124 -42.41 -16.12 -10.43
CA THR A 124 -41.43 -15.43 -11.29
C THR A 124 -40.92 -14.09 -10.74
N SER A 125 -41.44 -13.60 -9.61
CA SER A 125 -40.99 -12.34 -8.98
C SER A 125 -40.04 -12.61 -7.80
N LEU A 126 -38.88 -13.18 -8.12
CA LEU A 126 -37.82 -13.46 -7.16
C LEU A 126 -36.70 -12.42 -7.35
N LEU A 127 -36.29 -11.78 -6.26
CA LEU A 127 -35.04 -11.04 -6.20
C LEU A 127 -34.04 -11.86 -5.35
N PRO A 128 -33.10 -12.57 -5.98
CA PRO A 128 -32.01 -13.19 -5.25
C PRO A 128 -31.03 -12.10 -4.79
N VAL A 129 -30.84 -12.00 -3.46
CA VAL A 129 -29.87 -11.14 -2.79
C VAL A 129 -28.76 -12.03 -2.26
N THR A 130 -27.57 -11.90 -2.83
CA THR A 130 -26.37 -12.57 -2.31
C THR A 130 -25.83 -11.72 -1.17
N LEU A 131 -25.82 -12.28 0.03
CA LEU A 131 -25.18 -11.66 1.17
C LEU A 131 -23.69 -11.94 1.08
N VAL A 132 -22.92 -10.88 0.89
CA VAL A 132 -21.48 -10.90 1.01
C VAL A 132 -21.21 -10.65 2.48
N GLU A 133 -20.54 -11.59 3.13
CA GLU A 133 -20.08 -11.36 4.49
C GLU A 133 -19.24 -10.10 4.52
N ASP A 134 -19.56 -9.23 5.47
CA ASP A 134 -18.51 -8.45 6.09
C ASP A 134 -17.75 -9.46 6.95
N ASP A 135 -16.57 -9.89 6.51
CA ASP A 135 -15.76 -10.88 7.23
C ASP A 135 -15.32 -10.38 8.64
N GLY A 136 -15.81 -9.20 9.07
CA GLY A 136 -15.33 -8.48 10.25
C GLY A 136 -13.90 -7.99 10.06
N VAL A 137 -13.38 -8.04 8.82
CA VAL A 137 -12.02 -7.65 8.44
C VAL A 137 -12.05 -6.51 7.43
N SER A 138 -13.14 -5.77 7.36
CA SER A 138 -13.35 -4.70 6.40
C SER A 138 -12.70 -3.37 6.81
N GLY A 139 -11.76 -3.41 7.77
CA GLY A 139 -10.76 -2.35 7.84
C GLY A 139 -9.74 -2.50 6.70
N PRO A 140 -9.33 -1.42 6.03
CA PRO A 140 -8.19 -1.48 5.11
C PRO A 140 -6.95 -1.84 5.92
N GLY A 141 -6.58 -3.13 5.93
CA GLY A 141 -5.42 -3.59 6.69
C GLY A 141 -4.15 -2.94 6.18
N LEU A 142 -3.28 -2.51 7.10
CA LEU A 142 -1.96 -1.99 6.77
C LEU A 142 -0.99 -3.12 6.49
N GLY A 143 -0.19 -2.94 5.46
CA GLY A 143 0.54 -4.03 4.86
C GLY A 143 0.28 -3.98 3.37
N PRO A 144 0.69 -5.00 2.63
CA PRO A 144 1.08 -6.33 3.11
C PRO A 144 2.60 -6.62 3.12
N VAL A 145 3.08 -7.43 4.07
CA VAL A 145 4.50 -7.81 4.19
C VAL A 145 4.67 -9.31 4.02
N ALA A 146 5.44 -9.72 3.00
CA ALA A 146 5.73 -11.13 2.75
C ALA A 146 6.41 -11.77 3.96
N ALA A 147 5.87 -12.89 4.45
CA ALA A 147 6.41 -13.66 5.58
C ALA A 147 6.86 -15.08 5.19
N GLY A 148 7.25 -15.23 3.92
CA GLY A 148 7.69 -16.48 3.31
C GLY A 148 6.76 -16.95 2.20
N ALA A 149 7.04 -18.17 1.72
CA ALA A 149 6.52 -18.74 0.48
C ALA A 149 5.00 -18.80 0.29
N ASN A 150 4.23 -18.76 1.37
CA ASN A 150 2.77 -18.84 1.36
C ASN A 150 2.15 -17.99 2.47
N ARG A 151 2.86 -16.94 2.90
CA ARG A 151 2.47 -16.16 4.08
C ARG A 151 2.65 -14.66 3.91
N VAL A 152 1.75 -13.93 4.53
CA VAL A 152 1.71 -12.47 4.54
C VAL A 152 1.33 -11.99 5.93
N LEU A 153 1.90 -10.88 6.36
CA LEU A 153 1.52 -10.15 7.56
C LEU A 153 0.77 -8.88 7.19
N LEU A 154 -0.31 -8.64 7.92
CA LEU A 154 -1.15 -7.46 7.83
C LEU A 154 -1.40 -6.93 9.25
N CYS A 155 -1.43 -5.63 9.44
CA CYS A 155 -2.05 -5.03 10.62
C CYS A 155 -3.50 -4.69 10.29
N GLY A 156 -4.41 -4.74 11.26
CA GLY A 156 -5.82 -4.43 11.05
C GLY A 156 -6.49 -3.87 12.31
N PRO A 157 -7.65 -3.20 12.16
CA PRO A 157 -8.32 -2.48 13.25
C PRO A 157 -9.12 -3.39 14.22
N GLY A 158 -8.70 -4.64 14.38
CA GLY A 158 -9.34 -5.53 15.34
C GLY A 158 -10.78 -5.93 15.03
N ALA A 159 -11.52 -6.25 16.09
CA ALA A 159 -12.89 -6.76 16.02
C ALA A 159 -13.93 -5.62 15.98
N ASP A 160 -13.60 -4.43 16.47
CA ASP A 160 -14.48 -3.26 16.41
C ASP A 160 -14.39 -2.51 15.06
N GLY A 161 -13.41 -2.84 14.23
CA GLY A 161 -13.21 -2.22 12.92
C GLY A 161 -12.66 -0.80 13.00
N VAL A 162 -12.22 -0.35 14.18
CA VAL A 162 -11.70 0.99 14.45
C VAL A 162 -10.22 0.92 14.82
N TRP A 163 -9.37 1.60 14.06
CA TRP A 163 -7.95 1.70 14.38
C TRP A 163 -7.67 2.46 15.68
N SER A 164 -6.49 2.22 16.25
CA SER A 164 -6.00 2.83 17.50
C SER A 164 -6.82 2.42 18.72
N THR A 165 -7.27 1.17 18.74
CA THR A 165 -8.04 0.57 19.84
C THR A 165 -7.31 -0.65 20.39
N ALA A 166 -7.67 -1.07 21.60
CA ALA A 166 -6.93 -2.12 22.30
C ALA A 166 -7.03 -3.51 21.62
N ASP A 167 -7.95 -3.70 20.68
CA ASP A 167 -8.18 -4.95 19.96
C ASP A 167 -7.57 -4.97 18.56
N ASP A 168 -6.82 -3.95 18.14
CA ASP A 168 -6.05 -3.98 16.90
C ASP A 168 -5.14 -5.22 16.80
N VAL A 169 -5.05 -5.77 15.59
CA VAL A 169 -4.46 -7.08 15.34
C VAL A 169 -3.27 -7.02 14.39
N LEU A 170 -2.26 -7.86 14.66
CA LEU A 170 -1.40 -8.41 13.62
C LEU A 170 -2.03 -9.70 13.11
N ARG A 171 -2.35 -9.71 11.82
CA ARG A 171 -2.96 -10.81 11.10
C ARG A 171 -1.92 -11.56 10.29
N VAL A 172 -1.81 -12.85 10.56
CA VAL A 172 -1.01 -13.79 9.78
C VAL A 172 -1.91 -14.47 8.76
N VAL A 173 -1.67 -14.22 7.49
CA VAL A 173 -2.34 -14.89 6.38
C VAL A 173 -1.48 -16.04 5.91
N THR A 174 -2.02 -17.25 5.86
CA THR A 174 -1.34 -18.44 5.36
C THR A 174 -2.06 -19.06 4.17
N ALA A 175 -1.42 -20.02 3.49
CA ALA A 175 -1.91 -20.64 2.24
C ALA A 175 -2.14 -19.66 1.09
N VAL A 176 -1.49 -18.49 1.16
CA VAL A 176 -1.53 -17.49 0.11
C VAL A 176 -0.91 -18.10 -1.15
N GLY A 177 -1.65 -18.10 -2.26
CA GLY A 177 -1.21 -18.67 -3.53
C GLY A 177 -1.34 -20.19 -3.70
N THR A 178 -1.65 -20.97 -2.65
CA THR A 178 -1.74 -22.44 -2.71
C THR A 178 -3.10 -23.02 -2.27
N GLY A 179 -4.05 -22.16 -1.92
CA GLY A 179 -5.40 -22.53 -1.49
C GLY A 179 -6.24 -21.33 -1.05
N ALA A 180 -7.34 -21.59 -0.34
CA ALA A 180 -8.09 -20.52 0.32
C ALA A 180 -7.23 -19.94 1.46
N PRO A 181 -7.03 -18.62 1.53
CA PRO A 181 -6.21 -18.01 2.56
C PRO A 181 -6.80 -18.27 3.94
N VAL A 182 -5.95 -18.62 4.91
CA VAL A 182 -6.34 -18.80 6.32
C VAL A 182 -5.79 -17.63 7.12
N PHE A 183 -6.69 -16.94 7.82
CA PHE A 183 -6.37 -15.77 8.63
C PHE A 183 -6.24 -16.18 10.10
N THR A 184 -5.17 -15.73 10.76
CA THR A 184 -4.96 -15.90 12.19
C THR A 184 -4.60 -14.55 12.80
N ASP A 185 -5.45 -14.06 13.68
CA ASP A 185 -5.29 -12.76 14.33
C ASP A 185 -4.58 -12.87 15.67
N VAL A 186 -3.66 -11.94 15.91
CA VAL A 186 -2.98 -11.73 17.18
C VAL A 186 -3.29 -10.32 17.63
N ILE A 187 -4.00 -10.16 18.74
CA ILE A 187 -4.22 -8.83 19.34
C ILE A 187 -2.87 -8.29 19.80
N VAL A 188 -2.46 -7.15 19.24
CA VAL A 188 -1.19 -6.48 19.57
C VAL A 188 -1.39 -5.18 20.33
N GLY A 189 -2.64 -4.69 20.41
CA GLY A 189 -2.97 -3.41 21.04
C GLY A 189 -2.97 -2.27 20.02
N ALA A 190 -3.28 -1.05 20.47
CA ALA A 190 -3.61 0.09 19.60
C ALA A 190 -2.58 0.39 18.51
N ILE A 191 -2.94 0.16 17.26
CA ILE A 191 -2.16 0.49 16.07
C ILE A 191 -2.69 1.79 15.47
N ALA A 192 -1.87 2.84 15.42
CA ALA A 192 -2.17 3.98 14.56
C ALA A 192 -2.02 3.59 13.10
N PRO A 193 -2.97 3.98 12.23
CA PRO A 193 -2.84 3.66 10.85
C PRO A 193 -1.71 4.52 10.24
N GLY A 194 -0.68 3.87 9.70
CA GLY A 194 0.37 4.51 8.91
C GLY A 194 1.55 3.57 8.65
N PRO A 195 2.55 4.02 7.87
CA PRO A 195 3.66 3.17 7.48
C PRO A 195 4.58 2.72 8.63
N HIS A 196 4.58 3.45 9.75
CA HIS A 196 5.30 3.07 10.98
C HIS A 196 4.78 1.76 11.58
N ALA A 197 3.49 1.49 11.42
CA ALA A 197 2.81 0.30 11.91
C ALA A 197 2.94 -0.91 10.99
N LEU A 198 3.62 -0.79 9.85
CA LEU A 198 3.85 -1.92 8.96
C LEU A 198 4.69 -2.98 9.68
N PRO A 199 4.26 -4.25 9.68
CA PRO A 199 4.98 -5.29 10.38
C PRO A 199 6.39 -5.45 9.79
N VAL A 200 7.36 -5.76 10.65
CA VAL A 200 8.75 -5.98 10.25
C VAL A 200 9.12 -7.40 10.62
N LEU A 201 9.39 -8.23 9.60
CA LEU A 201 10.02 -9.52 9.84
C LEU A 201 11.41 -9.31 10.42
N THR A 202 11.72 -10.04 11.48
CA THR A 202 12.99 -9.86 12.19
C THR A 202 14.15 -10.61 11.53
N GLY A 203 13.85 -11.58 10.65
CA GLY A 203 14.85 -12.50 10.10
C GLY A 203 15.41 -13.50 11.13
N VAL A 204 14.93 -13.43 12.38
CA VAL A 204 15.35 -14.29 13.49
C VAL A 204 14.11 -15.04 13.99
N SER A 205 14.23 -16.35 14.14
CA SER A 205 13.29 -17.14 14.97
C SER A 205 11.79 -16.99 14.69
N ASP A 206 11.34 -16.95 13.44
CA ASP A 206 9.91 -16.97 13.12
C ASP A 206 9.10 -15.87 13.86
N THR A 207 9.69 -14.68 13.96
CA THR A 207 9.09 -13.53 14.64
C THR A 207 8.92 -12.32 13.72
N ALA A 208 7.97 -11.47 14.10
CA ALA A 208 7.74 -10.15 13.54
C ALA A 208 7.62 -9.13 14.67
N VAL A 209 7.94 -7.88 14.39
CA VAL A 209 7.69 -6.76 15.29
C VAL A 209 6.71 -5.78 14.66
N VAL A 210 5.88 -5.17 15.50
CA VAL A 210 4.92 -4.12 15.13
C VAL A 210 4.95 -3.01 16.18
N LEU A 211 4.67 -1.79 15.75
CA LEU A 211 4.58 -0.61 16.60
C LEU A 211 3.13 -0.32 16.96
N THR A 212 2.89 0.10 18.20
CA THR A 212 1.56 0.41 18.75
C THR A 212 1.61 1.71 19.56
N ASN A 213 0.49 2.46 19.61
CA ASN A 213 0.26 3.69 20.36
C ASN A 213 0.27 3.50 21.89
N GLY A 214 0.57 2.28 22.37
CA GLY A 214 0.54 1.98 23.78
C GLY A 214 -0.83 2.09 24.46
N PRO A 215 -0.85 2.07 25.80
CA PRO A 215 -2.06 2.11 26.61
C PRO A 215 -2.91 3.39 26.51
N ASP A 216 -2.33 4.56 26.23
CA ASP A 216 -3.08 5.81 26.13
C ASP A 216 -3.79 6.01 24.78
N LEU A 217 -3.53 5.11 23.82
CA LEU A 217 -4.09 5.06 22.47
C LEU A 217 -3.65 6.23 21.58
N LEU A 218 -2.71 7.05 22.04
CA LEU A 218 -2.21 8.21 21.33
C LEU A 218 -0.79 7.94 20.85
N LEU A 219 -0.57 8.11 19.56
CA LEU A 219 0.78 8.02 19.00
C LEU A 219 1.62 9.23 19.43
N GLY A 220 2.91 9.04 19.70
CA GLY A 220 3.85 10.11 20.05
C GLY A 220 4.02 10.31 21.54
N THR A 221 3.49 9.41 22.35
CA THR A 221 3.46 9.51 23.81
C THR A 221 4.47 8.57 24.44
N GLY A 222 4.81 8.80 25.72
CA GLY A 222 5.88 8.05 26.39
C GLY A 222 5.61 6.55 26.56
N ASP A 223 4.40 6.08 26.28
CA ASP A 223 3.94 4.70 26.47
C ASP A 223 3.73 3.92 25.17
N ASP A 224 4.04 4.51 24.01
CA ASP A 224 4.21 3.83 22.73
C ASP A 224 5.04 2.54 22.88
N LEU A 225 4.56 1.42 22.31
CA LEU A 225 5.18 0.09 22.46
C LEU A 225 5.65 -0.48 21.12
N MET A 226 6.76 -1.22 21.16
CA MET A 226 7.07 -2.24 20.17
C MET A 226 6.63 -3.60 20.71
N VAL A 227 5.86 -4.33 19.91
CA VAL A 227 5.31 -5.65 20.23
C VAL A 227 5.95 -6.69 19.33
N GLU A 228 6.53 -7.73 19.93
CA GLU A 228 7.04 -8.89 19.22
C GLU A 228 5.97 -9.99 19.17
N VAL A 229 5.69 -10.46 17.96
CA VAL A 229 4.83 -11.62 17.71
C VAL A 229 5.70 -12.76 17.20
N GLY A 230 5.74 -13.86 17.94
CA GLY A 230 6.48 -15.07 17.57
C GLY A 230 5.57 -16.20 17.14
N GLY A 231 6.18 -17.24 16.55
CA GLY A 231 5.45 -18.42 16.07
C GLY A 231 4.62 -18.13 14.81
N ILE A 232 5.07 -17.21 13.96
CA ILE A 232 4.41 -16.81 12.71
C ILE A 232 4.16 -18.01 11.78
N THR A 233 5.02 -19.03 11.84
CA THR A 233 4.88 -20.30 11.10
C THR A 233 3.94 -21.31 11.74
N GLY A 234 3.59 -21.13 13.02
CA GLY A 234 2.85 -22.08 13.84
C GLY A 234 1.58 -21.47 14.43
N THR A 235 1.59 -21.20 15.73
CA THR A 235 0.50 -20.53 16.45
C THR A 235 1.00 -19.15 16.86
N PRO A 236 0.71 -18.11 16.07
CA PRO A 236 1.17 -16.76 16.33
C PRO A 236 0.67 -16.25 17.69
N ALA A 237 1.54 -15.64 18.48
CA ALA A 237 1.18 -15.01 19.74
C ALA A 237 2.16 -13.88 20.08
N VAL A 238 1.71 -12.90 20.86
CA VAL A 238 2.61 -11.90 21.46
C VAL A 238 3.60 -12.61 22.38
N THR A 239 4.89 -12.53 22.07
CA THR A 239 5.96 -13.15 22.86
C THR A 239 6.64 -12.17 23.80
N ALA A 240 6.68 -10.89 23.44
CA ALA A 240 7.21 -9.82 24.27
C ALA A 240 6.68 -8.45 23.83
N SER A 241 6.74 -7.47 24.72
CA SER A 241 6.52 -6.06 24.39
C SER A 241 7.48 -5.18 25.18
N ILE A 242 7.79 -4.01 24.65
CA ILE A 242 8.65 -3.04 25.33
C ILE A 242 8.21 -1.62 25.00
N GLY A 243 8.27 -0.74 26.00
CA GLY A 243 8.07 0.69 25.78
C GLY A 243 9.23 1.25 24.96
N VAL A 244 8.88 1.84 23.81
CA VAL A 244 9.81 2.55 22.95
C VAL A 244 9.61 4.05 23.06
N GLY A 245 8.37 4.49 23.32
CA GLY A 245 8.01 5.87 23.56
C GLY A 245 8.13 6.75 22.32
N ARG A 246 7.25 7.73 22.19
CA ARG A 246 7.38 8.90 21.32
C ARG A 246 7.61 8.54 19.86
N MET A 247 6.89 7.54 19.39
CA MET A 247 6.83 7.14 18.01
C MET A 247 5.92 8.09 17.24
N GLU A 248 6.23 8.37 16.00
CA GLU A 248 5.41 9.26 15.18
C GLU A 248 4.75 8.47 14.05
N SER A 249 3.71 9.05 13.42
CA SER A 249 2.95 8.39 12.36
C SER A 249 3.73 8.22 11.07
N SER A 250 4.88 8.87 10.96
CA SER A 250 5.73 8.84 9.78
C SER A 250 6.40 7.47 9.62
N SER A 251 6.63 7.06 8.37
CA SER A 251 7.34 5.81 8.03
C SER A 251 8.72 5.62 8.68
N ARG A 252 9.27 6.68 9.28
CA ARG A 252 10.65 6.81 9.74
C ARG A 252 10.87 6.27 11.15
N CYS A 253 9.80 6.18 11.94
CA CYS A 253 9.80 5.45 13.21
C CYS A 253 9.70 3.92 13.00
N ARG A 254 9.51 3.44 11.76
CA ARG A 254 9.43 2.00 11.49
C ARG A 254 10.72 1.30 11.96
N PRO A 255 10.62 0.18 12.70
CA PRO A 255 11.81 -0.55 13.14
C PRO A 255 12.62 -1.04 11.95
N VAL A 256 13.93 -0.82 12.00
CA VAL A 256 14.87 -1.32 11.02
C VAL A 256 15.72 -2.41 11.66
N MET A 257 15.79 -3.59 11.04
CA MET A 257 16.52 -4.73 11.60
C MET A 257 18.02 -4.64 11.31
N VAL A 258 18.84 -4.51 12.35
CA VAL A 258 20.31 -4.53 12.30
C VAL A 258 20.79 -5.82 12.96
N GLY A 259 21.05 -6.83 12.13
CA GLY A 259 21.32 -8.18 12.61
C GLY A 259 20.09 -8.75 13.34
N ILE A 260 20.22 -9.01 14.64
CA ILE A 260 19.14 -9.54 15.48
C ILE A 260 18.43 -8.47 16.33
N ARG A 261 18.64 -7.18 16.01
CA ARG A 261 18.17 -6.04 16.80
C ARG A 261 17.27 -5.17 15.96
N ALA A 262 16.26 -4.58 16.58
CA ALA A 262 15.49 -3.52 15.96
C ALA A 262 16.10 -2.17 16.34
N VAL A 263 16.26 -1.28 15.37
CA VAL A 263 16.68 0.10 15.59
C VAL A 263 15.54 1.02 15.17
N ILE A 264 15.19 1.95 16.05
CA ILE A 264 14.11 2.92 15.87
C ILE A 264 14.69 4.31 16.05
N ALA A 265 14.45 5.20 15.10
CA ALA A 265 14.78 6.62 15.21
C ALA A 265 13.71 7.33 16.05
N THR A 266 14.12 8.09 17.09
CA THR A 266 13.20 8.80 17.97
C THR A 266 13.59 10.28 18.13
N ARG A 267 12.58 11.16 18.20
CA ARG A 267 12.75 12.61 18.34
C ARG A 267 12.85 13.08 19.80
N GLY A 268 13.60 12.29 20.57
CA GLY A 268 13.85 12.60 21.96
C GLY A 268 12.58 12.82 22.77
N ALA A 269 12.55 13.85 23.61
CA ALA A 269 11.51 14.05 24.59
C ALA A 269 10.44 15.08 24.29
N ASP A 270 10.79 16.04 23.46
CA ASP A 270 9.93 17.16 23.10
C ASP A 270 9.31 17.02 21.71
N LEU A 271 9.63 15.93 20.98
CA LEU A 271 9.19 15.69 19.61
C LEU A 271 9.63 16.81 18.67
N LEU A 272 10.78 17.43 18.95
CA LEU A 272 11.43 18.40 18.08
C LEU A 272 12.71 17.75 17.54
N THR A 273 13.13 18.16 16.34
CA THR A 273 14.43 17.75 15.81
C THR A 273 15.44 18.53 16.64
N ASN A 274 16.19 17.91 17.55
CA ASN A 274 17.20 18.59 18.36
C ASN A 274 18.20 17.64 19.03
N ALA A 275 19.01 18.18 19.94
CA ALA A 275 20.05 17.46 20.64
C ALA A 275 19.59 16.24 21.50
N ASP A 276 18.32 16.13 21.88
CA ASP A 276 17.81 15.01 22.68
C ASP A 276 17.33 13.81 21.85
N ASP A 277 17.43 13.91 20.53
CA ASP A 277 17.15 12.83 19.58
C ASP A 277 18.08 11.63 19.72
N THR A 278 17.51 10.42 19.59
CA THR A 278 18.25 9.17 19.78
C THR A 278 17.89 8.10 18.77
N LEU A 279 18.79 7.13 18.57
CA LEU A 279 18.42 5.82 18.06
C LEU A 279 18.17 4.90 19.24
N LEU A 280 16.95 4.38 19.33
CA LEU A 280 16.61 3.33 20.27
C LEU A 280 16.96 1.97 19.66
N VAL A 281 17.84 1.23 20.33
CA VAL A 281 18.23 -0.13 19.95
C VAL A 281 17.50 -1.10 20.86
N VAL A 282 16.65 -1.95 20.28
CA VAL A 282 15.97 -3.04 20.97
C VAL A 282 16.69 -4.36 20.70
N ASP A 283 17.19 -4.98 21.77
CA ASP A 283 17.85 -6.29 21.77
C ASP A 283 16.94 -7.37 22.38
N GLY A 284 17.30 -8.64 22.18
CA GLY A 284 16.58 -9.80 22.70
C GLY A 284 15.43 -10.30 21.83
N ILE A 285 15.33 -9.84 20.59
CA ILE A 285 14.35 -10.33 19.62
C ILE A 285 14.53 -11.84 19.44
N GLY A 286 13.43 -12.58 19.51
CA GLY A 286 13.38 -14.04 19.43
C GLY A 286 13.61 -14.76 20.75
N THR A 287 13.97 -14.04 21.83
CA THR A 287 14.31 -14.65 23.12
C THR A 287 13.17 -14.66 24.13
N GLY A 288 12.07 -13.95 23.83
CA GLY A 288 10.94 -13.74 24.74
C GLY A 288 11.16 -12.65 25.79
N THR A 289 12.32 -11.98 25.77
CA THR A 289 12.62 -10.81 26.61
C THR A 289 13.27 -9.72 25.77
N LEU A 290 12.69 -8.54 25.77
CA LEU A 290 13.23 -7.37 25.08
C LEU A 290 13.96 -6.45 26.07
N SER A 291 14.97 -5.75 25.57
CA SER A 291 15.66 -4.70 26.31
C SER A 291 16.02 -3.54 25.39
N THR A 292 16.08 -2.33 25.91
CA THR A 292 16.41 -1.13 25.13
C THR A 292 17.73 -0.51 25.59
N SER A 293 18.43 0.08 24.63
CA SER A 293 19.54 1.01 24.85
C SER A 293 19.40 2.18 23.87
N SER A 294 19.91 3.36 24.23
CA SER A 294 19.85 4.54 23.36
C SER A 294 21.24 4.96 22.89
N ILE A 295 21.30 5.39 21.64
CA ILE A 295 22.49 6.00 21.02
C ILE A 295 22.12 7.47 20.79
N PRO A 296 22.76 8.42 21.49
CA PRO A 296 22.55 9.85 21.23
C PRO A 296 22.99 10.20 19.80
N MET A 297 22.12 10.85 19.03
CA MET A 297 22.42 11.25 17.66
C MET A 297 22.32 12.75 17.46
N GLY A 298 21.30 13.39 18.07
CA GLY A 298 20.96 14.78 17.82
C GLY A 298 20.51 15.03 16.37
N GLY A 299 19.45 15.82 16.17
CA GLY A 299 19.00 16.22 14.85
C GLY A 299 18.37 15.08 14.03
N VAL A 300 17.80 14.05 14.68
CA VAL A 300 17.00 13.05 13.97
C VAL A 300 15.70 13.72 13.56
N ALA A 301 15.57 14.01 12.28
CA ALA A 301 14.48 14.82 11.80
C ALA A 301 13.16 14.06 11.71
N PHE A 302 12.08 14.83 11.76
CA PHE A 302 10.76 14.33 11.40
C PHE A 302 10.77 13.74 10.00
N GLU A 303 11.51 14.36 9.06
CA GLU A 303 11.48 14.16 7.60
C GLU A 303 12.25 12.94 7.08
N ASP A 304 11.97 12.55 5.83
CA ASP A 304 12.44 11.33 5.17
C ASP A 304 13.91 10.99 5.29
N PRO A 305 14.83 11.95 5.27
CA PRO A 305 16.23 11.63 5.37
C PRO A 305 16.64 10.81 6.59
N SER A 306 15.98 10.99 7.74
CA SER A 306 16.40 10.35 8.99
C SER A 306 15.96 8.88 9.13
N GLN A 307 15.67 8.20 8.02
CA GLN A 307 15.47 6.76 8.00
C GLN A 307 16.81 6.02 8.21
N PRO A 308 16.94 5.13 9.21
CA PRO A 308 18.13 4.30 9.35
C PRO A 308 18.29 3.35 8.16
N VAL A 309 19.49 3.31 7.59
CA VAL A 309 19.85 2.47 6.45
C VAL A 309 20.86 1.42 6.91
N VAL A 310 20.44 0.16 6.95
CA VAL A 310 21.29 -0.95 7.40
C VAL A 310 22.42 -1.17 6.41
N PHE A 311 23.65 -1.15 6.90
CA PHE A 311 24.82 -1.48 6.13
C PHE A 311 25.22 -2.95 6.32
N ASP A 312 25.29 -3.40 7.58
CA ASP A 312 25.55 -4.78 7.95
C ASP A 312 24.85 -5.15 9.28
N ALA A 313 25.13 -6.33 9.83
CA ALA A 313 24.50 -6.83 11.05
C ALA A 313 24.79 -6.01 12.34
N SER A 314 25.66 -5.02 12.28
CA SER A 314 26.08 -4.16 13.41
C SER A 314 26.33 -2.70 13.03
N THR A 315 26.06 -2.34 11.77
CA THR A 315 26.37 -1.03 11.21
C THR A 315 25.17 -0.49 10.46
N LEU A 316 24.87 0.79 10.66
CA LEU A 316 23.89 1.53 9.87
C LEU A 316 24.40 2.94 9.56
N VAL A 317 23.77 3.57 8.58
CA VAL A 317 23.95 4.99 8.25
C VAL A 317 22.61 5.70 8.37
N ILE A 318 22.62 6.95 8.81
CA ILE A 318 21.43 7.78 8.95
C ILE A 318 21.79 9.24 8.70
N HIS A 319 20.91 10.00 8.06
CA HIS A 319 21.03 11.45 7.95
C HIS A 319 20.39 12.12 9.17
N THR A 320 21.10 13.05 9.79
CA THR A 320 20.60 13.95 10.83
C THR A 320 20.76 15.41 10.41
N ALA A 321 19.84 16.27 10.82
CA ALA A 321 20.00 17.71 10.82
C ALA A 321 21.32 18.12 11.50
N GLY A 322 21.79 19.29 11.09
CA GLY A 322 22.99 19.92 11.62
C GLY A 322 22.84 20.50 13.01
N ALA A 323 23.67 21.50 13.29
CA ALA A 323 23.66 22.25 14.54
C ALA A 323 22.50 23.26 14.62
N ASP A 324 21.87 23.60 13.49
CA ASP A 324 20.70 24.47 13.45
C ASP A 324 19.36 23.73 13.63
N ASP A 325 19.41 22.40 13.79
CA ASP A 325 18.25 21.53 14.02
C ASP A 325 17.22 21.54 12.86
N ILE A 326 17.63 22.02 11.68
CA ILE A 326 16.82 22.07 10.46
C ILE A 326 17.45 21.13 9.42
N VAL A 327 16.62 20.37 8.71
CA VAL A 327 17.06 19.56 7.56
C VAL A 327 17.01 20.40 6.29
N GLY A 328 17.92 20.14 5.36
CA GLY A 328 18.03 20.92 4.13
C GLY A 328 18.92 22.14 4.30
N THR A 329 19.82 22.12 5.27
CA THR A 329 20.76 23.19 5.56
C THR A 329 22.20 22.68 5.44
N ALA A 330 23.15 23.60 5.28
CA ALA A 330 24.52 23.24 4.88
C ALA A 330 25.30 22.49 5.96
N ASP A 331 24.77 22.42 7.17
CA ASP A 331 25.34 21.71 8.31
C ASP A 331 24.71 20.34 8.57
N ASP A 332 23.83 19.86 7.68
CA ASP A 332 23.33 18.48 7.68
C ASP A 332 24.48 17.46 7.73
N LEU A 333 24.22 16.33 8.38
CA LEU A 333 25.22 15.31 8.69
C LEU A 333 24.76 13.92 8.28
N ILE A 334 25.69 13.17 7.68
CA ILE A 334 25.59 11.71 7.62
C ILE A 334 26.29 11.13 8.84
N ARG A 335 25.55 10.31 9.59
CA ARG A 335 26.04 9.63 10.78
C ARG A 335 26.21 8.15 10.50
N LEU A 336 27.42 7.65 10.72
CA LEU A 336 27.73 6.22 10.66
C LEU A 336 27.72 5.66 12.08
N VAL A 337 26.85 4.69 12.35
CA VAL A 337 26.77 4.02 13.64
C VAL A 337 27.31 2.62 13.48
N THR A 338 28.41 2.30 14.17
CA THR A 338 29.06 0.97 14.15
C THR A 338 29.01 0.32 15.52
N GLY A 339 29.16 -1.00 15.57
CA GLY A 339 29.21 -1.75 16.82
C GLY A 339 27.86 -1.83 17.55
N ILE A 340 26.75 -1.79 16.80
CA ILE A 340 25.41 -1.98 17.35
C ILE A 340 25.31 -3.39 17.96
N GLY A 341 24.97 -3.45 19.25
CA GLY A 341 25.04 -4.67 20.06
C GLY A 341 26.30 -4.82 20.91
N ALA A 342 27.26 -3.91 20.77
CA ALA A 342 28.39 -3.75 21.67
C ALA A 342 28.37 -2.32 22.24
N VAL A 343 29.51 -1.65 22.31
CA VAL A 343 29.58 -0.21 22.60
C VAL A 343 29.48 0.53 21.26
N PRO A 344 28.36 1.20 20.94
CA PRO A 344 28.20 1.83 19.65
C PRO A 344 29.17 3.01 19.49
N LEU A 345 29.69 3.19 18.28
CA LEU A 345 30.50 4.35 17.91
C LEU A 345 29.78 5.12 16.81
N VAL A 346 29.66 6.44 17.00
CA VAL A 346 29.01 7.34 16.04
C VAL A 346 30.09 8.18 15.34
N GLY A 347 30.29 7.95 14.05
CA GLY A 347 31.05 8.82 13.15
C GLY A 347 30.13 9.85 12.52
N SER A 348 30.62 11.05 12.22
CA SER A 348 29.82 12.13 11.62
C SER A 348 30.58 12.73 10.45
N PHE A 349 29.88 12.91 9.34
CA PHE A 349 30.44 13.36 8.08
C PHE A 349 29.55 14.50 7.57
N GLY A 350 30.16 15.66 7.31
CA GLY A 350 29.45 16.79 6.71
C GLY A 350 29.18 16.52 5.23
N THR A 351 28.01 16.93 4.77
CA THR A 351 27.47 16.52 3.47
C THR A 351 26.98 17.65 2.58
N GLY A 352 27.13 18.89 3.02
CA GLY A 352 26.47 20.02 2.35
C GLY A 352 24.98 20.02 2.67
N VAL A 353 24.16 20.57 1.76
CA VAL A 353 22.71 20.61 1.93
C VAL A 353 22.09 19.30 1.50
N LEU A 354 21.49 18.58 2.46
CA LEU A 354 20.82 17.32 2.18
C LEU A 354 19.31 17.50 2.11
N PRO A 355 18.64 16.97 1.08
CA PRO A 355 17.20 17.12 0.93
C PRO A 355 16.39 16.71 2.15
N ALA A 356 15.39 17.53 2.44
CA ALA A 356 14.14 17.10 3.06
C ALA A 356 13.39 16.16 2.10
N GLY A 357 13.68 14.87 2.11
CA GLY A 357 12.97 13.91 1.24
C GLY A 357 13.64 12.55 1.09
N PRO A 358 13.01 11.61 0.35
CA PRO A 358 13.55 10.26 0.13
C PRO A 358 14.89 10.25 -0.61
N ILE A 359 15.18 11.31 -1.36
CA ILE A 359 16.45 11.52 -2.07
C ILE A 359 17.64 11.74 -1.11
N GLY A 360 17.40 12.28 0.09
CA GLY A 360 18.43 12.49 1.12
C GLY A 360 18.73 11.22 1.92
N ILE A 361 18.01 10.11 1.67
CA ILE A 361 18.22 8.83 2.34
C ILE A 361 19.47 8.15 1.75
N PRO A 362 20.48 7.82 2.57
CA PRO A 362 21.65 7.11 2.09
C PRO A 362 21.30 5.75 1.48
N VAL A 363 22.07 5.30 0.49
CA VAL A 363 21.89 4.01 -0.15
C VAL A 363 23.17 3.21 -0.12
N VAL A 364 23.10 1.98 0.39
CA VAL A 364 24.21 1.03 0.38
C VAL A 364 24.38 0.49 -1.03
N VAL A 365 25.52 0.78 -1.66
CA VAL A 365 25.82 0.37 -3.05
C VAL A 365 26.77 -0.82 -3.13
N SER A 366 27.54 -1.05 -2.07
CA SER A 366 28.42 -2.21 -1.92
C SER A 366 28.71 -2.50 -0.45
N ALA A 367 29.36 -3.63 -0.17
CA ALA A 367 29.80 -4.00 1.18
C ALA A 367 30.87 -3.07 1.77
N THR A 368 31.30 -2.03 1.05
CA THR A 368 32.29 -1.04 1.50
C THR A 368 31.88 0.40 1.22
N ALA A 369 30.71 0.64 0.62
CA ALA A 369 30.32 1.99 0.20
C ALA A 369 28.82 2.29 0.37
N VAL A 370 28.55 3.53 0.75
CA VAL A 370 27.23 4.14 0.87
C VAL A 370 27.26 5.48 0.13
N VAL A 371 26.21 5.80 -0.60
CA VAL A 371 26.09 7.06 -1.35
C VAL A 371 24.79 7.79 -1.04
N TRP A 372 24.74 9.08 -1.32
CA TRP A 372 23.56 9.94 -1.22
C TRP A 372 23.69 11.09 -2.22
N VAL A 373 22.60 11.80 -2.48
CA VAL A 373 22.61 13.04 -3.27
C VAL A 373 22.54 14.24 -2.34
N ASP A 374 23.35 15.25 -2.63
CA ASP A 374 23.30 16.57 -2.01
C ASP A 374 23.04 17.66 -3.06
N ALA A 375 22.60 18.83 -2.59
CA ALA A 375 22.20 19.96 -3.43
C ALA A 375 23.38 20.75 -4.03
N GLY A 376 24.59 20.19 -4.03
CA GLY A 376 25.75 20.81 -4.62
C GLY A 376 26.12 22.18 -4.03
N PHE A 377 26.56 23.09 -4.90
CA PHE A 377 27.14 24.36 -4.51
C PHE A 377 26.10 25.45 -4.25
N ASP A 378 25.01 25.45 -5.03
CA ASP A 378 23.97 26.47 -4.93
C ASP A 378 22.96 26.20 -3.81
N THR A 379 23.06 25.05 -3.14
CA THR A 379 22.24 24.62 -2.00
C THR A 379 20.77 24.37 -2.36
N ILE A 380 20.44 24.27 -3.65
CA ILE A 380 19.09 24.09 -4.16
C ILE A 380 19.06 22.80 -4.96
N LEU A 381 18.17 21.87 -4.61
CA LEU A 381 18.03 20.63 -5.35
C LEU A 381 17.34 20.81 -6.69
N GLY A 382 17.60 19.88 -7.60
CA GLY A 382 17.04 19.90 -8.95
C GLY A 382 17.73 20.93 -9.84
N THR A 383 18.94 21.35 -9.48
CA THR A 383 19.77 22.26 -10.26
C THR A 383 20.95 21.50 -10.84
N ILE A 384 21.61 22.10 -11.83
CA ILE A 384 22.64 21.41 -12.63
C ILE A 384 23.88 21.00 -11.84
N ASP A 385 24.04 21.46 -10.60
CA ASP A 385 25.18 21.21 -9.74
C ASP A 385 24.92 20.21 -8.61
N ASP A 386 23.75 19.56 -8.55
CA ASP A 386 23.52 18.47 -7.59
C ASP A 386 24.63 17.41 -7.70
N GLU A 387 25.13 16.95 -6.54
CA GLU A 387 26.26 16.03 -6.46
C GLU A 387 25.85 14.68 -5.84
N LEU A 388 26.42 13.59 -6.36
CA LEU A 388 26.45 12.30 -5.70
C LEU A 388 27.69 12.24 -4.80
N SER A 389 27.46 12.21 -3.50
CA SER A 389 28.48 12.06 -2.46
C SER A 389 28.44 10.65 -1.86
N GLY A 390 29.49 10.26 -1.14
CA GLY A 390 29.50 8.94 -0.50
C GLY A 390 30.58 8.72 0.55
N LEU A 391 30.41 7.64 1.31
CA LEU A 391 31.41 7.08 2.21
C LEU A 391 31.95 5.78 1.63
N GLN A 392 33.28 5.67 1.57
CA GLN A 392 33.99 4.46 1.13
C GLN A 392 34.85 3.90 2.25
N GLY A 393 35.21 2.61 2.17
CA GLY A 393 36.08 1.94 3.14
C GLY A 393 35.36 1.41 4.37
N LEU A 394 34.04 1.27 4.29
CA LEU A 394 33.21 0.68 5.35
C LEU A 394 33.43 -0.84 5.49
N PRO A 395 33.17 -1.44 6.67
CA PRO A 395 32.91 -0.78 7.96
C PRO A 395 34.19 -0.30 8.66
N GLY A 396 35.32 -0.24 7.94
CA GLY A 396 36.66 0.06 8.47
C GLY A 396 36.90 1.54 8.78
N ALA A 397 37.85 2.17 8.08
CA ALA A 397 38.17 3.59 8.23
C ALA A 397 37.47 4.37 7.11
N PRO A 398 36.21 4.81 7.32
CA PRO A 398 35.45 5.48 6.28
C PRO A 398 36.14 6.79 5.85
N ALA A 399 36.15 7.03 4.54
CA ALA A 399 36.54 8.30 3.96
C ALA A 399 35.39 8.84 3.11
N LEU A 400 35.21 10.16 3.15
CA LEU A 400 34.35 10.85 2.20
C LEU A 400 34.96 10.71 0.80
N ALA A 401 34.22 10.07 -0.09
CA ALA A 401 34.50 10.13 -1.52
C ALA A 401 34.05 11.51 -2.03
N GLY A 402 34.87 12.13 -2.88
CA GLY A 402 34.52 13.43 -3.45
C GLY A 402 33.23 13.37 -4.26
N GLY A 403 32.41 14.42 -4.15
CA GLY A 403 31.17 14.55 -4.90
C GLY A 403 31.42 14.51 -6.41
N VAL A 404 30.50 13.87 -7.14
CA VAL A 404 30.43 13.96 -8.60
C VAL A 404 29.12 14.60 -8.98
N VAL A 405 29.19 15.68 -9.74
CA VAL A 405 28.01 16.34 -10.30
C VAL A 405 27.23 15.35 -11.16
N VAL A 406 25.97 15.12 -10.80
CA VAL A 406 25.06 14.20 -11.49
C VAL A 406 24.01 14.94 -12.32
N GLY A 407 23.94 16.27 -12.20
CA GLY A 407 22.92 17.10 -12.84
C GLY A 407 21.64 17.16 -12.00
N PRO A 408 20.59 17.83 -12.49
CA PRO A 408 19.42 18.16 -11.68
C PRO A 408 18.70 16.89 -11.24
N VAL A 409 18.76 16.54 -9.97
CA VAL A 409 18.11 15.34 -9.42
C VAL A 409 16.68 15.69 -9.00
N ALA A 410 15.74 14.78 -9.18
CA ALA A 410 14.36 15.03 -8.76
C ALA A 410 14.26 15.17 -7.24
N ASP A 411 13.74 16.29 -6.73
CA ASP A 411 13.61 16.54 -5.28
C ASP A 411 12.37 15.91 -4.64
N ASP A 412 11.55 15.20 -5.42
CA ASP A 412 10.34 14.53 -4.96
C ASP A 412 10.59 13.04 -4.69
N ALA A 413 9.52 12.28 -4.42
CA ALA A 413 9.63 10.84 -4.17
C ALA A 413 10.15 10.03 -5.37
N SER A 414 10.23 10.63 -6.57
CA SER A 414 10.82 10.01 -7.75
C SER A 414 12.35 10.01 -7.70
N GLY A 415 12.99 10.91 -6.95
CA GLY A 415 14.45 11.05 -6.84
C GLY A 415 15.16 9.99 -6.01
N ARG A 416 14.44 8.96 -5.53
CA ARG A 416 15.03 7.92 -4.68
C ARG A 416 16.11 7.16 -5.45
N LEU A 417 17.30 7.13 -4.88
CA LEU A 417 18.43 6.35 -5.38
C LEU A 417 18.12 4.85 -5.36
N ALA A 418 18.52 4.13 -6.41
CA ALA A 418 18.35 2.69 -6.50
C ALA A 418 19.70 1.97 -6.69
N ALA A 419 20.18 1.30 -5.63
CA ALA A 419 21.39 0.50 -5.69
C ALA A 419 21.19 -0.77 -6.52
N THR A 420 22.09 -1.00 -7.46
CA THR A 420 22.07 -2.20 -8.31
C THR A 420 22.61 -3.45 -7.59
N GLY A 421 23.40 -3.27 -6.53
CA GLY A 421 24.16 -4.35 -5.88
C GLY A 421 25.49 -4.70 -6.56
N GLY A 422 25.86 -3.98 -7.63
CA GLY A 422 27.10 -4.15 -8.39
C GLY A 422 28.08 -2.98 -8.28
N ASP A 423 28.13 -2.29 -7.14
CA ASP A 423 28.92 -1.05 -6.96
C ASP A 423 28.48 0.08 -7.92
N ALA A 424 27.17 0.13 -8.16
CA ALA A 424 26.53 1.10 -9.03
C ALA A 424 25.16 1.52 -8.49
N VAL A 425 24.76 2.75 -8.79
CA VAL A 425 23.49 3.36 -8.39
C VAL A 425 22.81 4.01 -9.59
N LEU A 426 21.49 3.91 -9.64
CA LEU A 426 20.63 4.60 -10.59
C LEU A 426 20.05 5.84 -9.92
N ILE A 427 20.10 6.97 -10.61
CA ILE A 427 19.76 8.31 -10.11
C ILE A 427 18.73 8.92 -11.07
N PRO A 428 17.47 9.11 -10.64
CA PRO A 428 16.46 9.79 -11.45
C PRO A 428 16.72 11.31 -11.53
N THR A 429 16.78 11.88 -12.74
CA THR A 429 17.12 13.30 -12.97
C THR A 429 16.00 14.07 -13.68
N ARG A 430 15.91 15.38 -13.41
CA ARG A 430 15.01 16.40 -13.98
C ARG A 430 15.55 17.02 -15.27
N GLY A 431 15.60 16.21 -16.31
CA GLY A 431 16.01 16.56 -17.68
C GLY A 431 16.80 17.86 -17.90
N ALA A 432 16.41 18.61 -18.93
CA ALA A 432 16.95 19.92 -19.26
C ALA A 432 16.02 21.05 -18.84
N ASP A 433 14.72 20.77 -18.68
CA ASP A 433 13.71 21.74 -18.27
C ASP A 433 13.60 21.93 -16.75
N LEU A 434 14.34 21.12 -15.97
CA LEU A 434 14.38 21.12 -14.50
C LEU A 434 13.02 20.81 -13.85
N ALA A 435 12.06 20.28 -14.61
CA ALA A 435 10.80 19.80 -14.09
C ALA A 435 10.87 18.27 -13.92
N SER A 436 10.14 17.74 -12.93
CA SER A 436 9.97 16.29 -12.78
C SER A 436 8.70 15.83 -13.50
N GLY A 437 8.75 14.61 -14.03
CA GLY A 437 7.67 13.99 -14.78
C GLY A 437 7.59 14.46 -16.23
N THR A 438 8.67 14.97 -16.80
CA THR A 438 8.71 15.49 -18.18
C THR A 438 9.44 14.54 -19.13
N PRO A 439 9.22 14.63 -20.45
CA PRO A 439 9.82 13.70 -21.41
C PRO A 439 11.33 13.75 -21.55
N ASP A 440 11.98 14.78 -21.02
CA ASP A 440 13.42 14.91 -20.98
C ASP A 440 14.05 14.41 -19.68
N ASP A 441 13.25 13.90 -18.73
CA ASP A 441 13.77 13.21 -17.55
C ASP A 441 14.60 11.97 -17.92
N GLU A 442 15.75 11.84 -17.26
CA GLU A 442 16.71 10.78 -17.52
C GLU A 442 16.93 9.93 -16.26
N ILE A 443 17.64 8.82 -16.44
CA ILE A 443 18.21 8.06 -15.33
C ILE A 443 19.72 8.07 -15.52
N ALA A 444 20.44 8.72 -14.62
CA ALA A 444 21.89 8.65 -14.59
C ALA A 444 22.33 7.34 -13.91
N LEU A 445 23.15 6.55 -14.61
CA LEU A 445 23.84 5.40 -14.02
C LEU A 445 25.25 5.82 -13.59
N MET A 446 25.53 5.64 -12.31
CA MET A 446 26.84 5.84 -11.70
C MET A 446 27.44 4.49 -11.33
N THR A 447 28.68 4.23 -11.74
CA THR A 447 29.38 2.95 -11.54
C THR A 447 30.76 3.16 -10.88
N SER A 448 31.35 2.07 -10.38
CA SER A 448 32.68 2.08 -9.74
C SER A 448 32.73 2.93 -8.46
N LEU A 449 31.66 2.87 -7.67
CA LEU A 449 31.46 3.68 -6.47
C LEU A 449 32.35 3.28 -5.28
N SER A 450 33.07 2.17 -5.37
CA SER A 450 34.09 1.75 -4.40
C SER A 450 35.48 2.31 -4.72
N GLY A 451 35.64 2.98 -5.86
CA GLY A 451 36.88 3.58 -6.34
C GLY A 451 36.73 5.05 -6.72
N VAL A 452 37.42 5.47 -7.77
CA VAL A 452 37.21 6.80 -8.36
C VAL A 452 35.90 6.74 -9.16
N TYR A 453 34.92 7.54 -8.77
CA TYR A 453 33.63 7.61 -9.44
C TYR A 453 33.82 7.83 -10.94
N ALA A 454 33.24 6.93 -11.74
CA ALA A 454 33.06 7.20 -13.15
C ALA A 454 32.02 8.32 -13.32
N GLY A 455 32.17 9.16 -14.35
CA GLY A 455 31.14 10.15 -14.67
C GLY A 455 29.80 9.49 -14.99
N PRO A 456 28.67 10.20 -14.81
CA PRO A 456 27.34 9.65 -15.03
C PRO A 456 27.15 9.22 -16.48
N THR A 457 26.58 8.03 -16.66
CA THR A 457 26.08 7.59 -17.96
C THR A 457 24.58 7.87 -18.03
N ALA A 458 24.18 8.86 -18.82
CA ALA A 458 22.79 9.17 -19.08
C ALA A 458 22.08 8.00 -19.78
N LEU A 459 20.97 7.55 -19.20
CA LEU A 459 20.07 6.57 -19.80
C LEU A 459 18.77 7.28 -20.15
N ALA A 460 18.46 7.35 -21.45
CA ALA A 460 17.19 7.88 -21.90
C ALA A 460 16.05 7.03 -21.33
N ALA A 461 15.19 7.65 -20.52
CA ALA A 461 13.98 7.05 -20.00
C ALA A 461 12.76 7.71 -20.64
N ALA A 462 11.65 6.98 -20.75
CA ALA A 462 10.37 7.62 -21.04
C ALA A 462 9.96 8.51 -19.85
N SER A 463 9.14 9.54 -20.12
CA SER A 463 8.65 10.49 -19.11
C SER A 463 8.14 9.72 -17.89
N PRO A 464 8.70 9.91 -16.70
CA PRO A 464 8.26 9.14 -15.55
C PRO A 464 7.00 9.72 -14.92
N PRO A 465 6.12 8.89 -14.34
CA PRO A 465 5.02 9.41 -13.54
C PRO A 465 5.57 10.17 -12.32
N ALA A 466 4.99 11.31 -11.95
CA ALA A 466 5.45 12.07 -10.79
C ALA A 466 5.34 11.26 -9.47
N GLY A 467 6.16 11.60 -8.47
CA GLY A 467 6.09 11.01 -7.13
C GLY A 467 6.61 9.56 -7.02
N THR A 468 6.03 8.78 -6.10
CA THR A 468 6.51 7.42 -5.76
C THR A 468 6.38 6.42 -6.91
N ALA A 469 5.48 6.68 -7.85
CA ALA A 469 5.28 5.89 -9.06
C ALA A 469 6.57 5.69 -9.85
N ALA A 470 7.45 6.69 -9.85
CA ALA A 470 8.70 6.68 -10.61
C ALA A 470 9.85 5.92 -9.97
N GLN A 471 9.66 5.26 -8.82
CA GLN A 471 10.75 4.51 -8.19
C GLN A 471 11.23 3.36 -9.09
N ILE A 472 12.54 3.16 -9.08
CA ILE A 472 13.21 2.13 -9.86
C ILE A 472 13.24 0.84 -9.04
N ALA A 473 12.67 -0.23 -9.59
CA ALA A 473 12.82 -1.58 -9.07
C ALA A 473 14.10 -2.20 -9.63
N VAL A 474 15.08 -2.45 -8.78
CA VAL A 474 16.29 -3.20 -9.16
C VAL A 474 15.99 -4.69 -9.02
N LEU A 475 16.13 -5.44 -10.12
CA LEU A 475 15.92 -6.89 -10.15
C LEU A 475 17.24 -7.62 -9.91
N SER A 476 18.33 -7.13 -10.51
CA SER A 476 19.68 -7.66 -10.31
C SER A 476 20.73 -6.57 -10.51
N SER A 477 22.00 -6.90 -10.31
CA SER A 477 23.13 -6.01 -10.60
C SER A 477 23.20 -5.55 -12.06
N SER A 478 22.48 -6.19 -12.96
CA SER A 478 22.49 -5.88 -14.40
C SER A 478 21.13 -5.47 -14.97
N VAL A 479 20.06 -5.50 -14.15
CA VAL A 479 18.69 -5.31 -14.61
C VAL A 479 17.88 -4.51 -13.60
N ALA A 480 17.19 -3.48 -14.08
CA ALA A 480 16.21 -2.72 -13.32
C ALA A 480 14.99 -2.39 -14.20
N VAL A 481 13.87 -2.06 -13.57
CA VAL A 481 12.62 -1.66 -14.23
C VAL A 481 12.05 -0.42 -13.55
N ARG A 482 11.41 0.43 -14.33
CA ARG A 482 10.66 1.60 -13.87
C ARG A 482 9.36 1.68 -14.66
N SER A 483 8.29 2.22 -14.08
CA SER A 483 7.15 2.69 -14.86
C SER A 483 7.53 3.95 -15.65
N GLY A 484 6.97 4.08 -16.84
CA GLY A 484 7.07 5.27 -17.67
C GLY A 484 5.67 5.62 -18.17
N MET A 485 5.39 6.92 -18.21
CA MET A 485 4.22 7.43 -18.89
C MET A 485 4.38 7.22 -20.39
N GLY A 486 3.25 7.03 -21.05
CA GLY A 486 3.19 6.93 -22.49
C GLY A 486 3.58 8.22 -23.22
N ALA A 487 3.26 8.24 -24.52
CA ALA A 487 3.47 9.40 -25.37
C ALA A 487 2.60 10.61 -24.96
N ASP A 488 1.47 10.37 -24.28
CA ASP A 488 0.59 11.44 -23.79
C ASP A 488 1.09 12.11 -22.49
N GLY A 489 2.10 11.54 -21.83
CA GLY A 489 2.67 12.05 -20.59
C GLY A 489 1.70 12.09 -19.41
N THR A 490 0.65 11.27 -19.44
CA THR A 490 -0.35 11.17 -18.38
C THR A 490 -0.28 9.76 -17.78
N PRO A 491 -0.14 9.60 -16.46
CA PRO A 491 -0.14 8.27 -15.85
C PRO A 491 -1.54 7.65 -15.89
N GLY A 492 -1.61 6.32 -15.90
CA GLY A 492 -2.87 5.57 -15.93
C GLY A 492 -3.49 5.47 -17.32
N THR A 493 -2.75 5.74 -18.40
CA THR A 493 -3.29 5.76 -19.77
C THR A 493 -2.81 4.58 -20.60
N ALA A 494 -3.55 4.27 -21.67
CA ALA A 494 -3.35 3.05 -22.45
C ALA A 494 -1.97 2.95 -23.15
N ASP A 495 -1.19 4.03 -23.20
CA ASP A 495 0.15 4.08 -23.75
C ASP A 495 1.28 4.05 -22.71
N ASP A 496 0.95 3.92 -21.42
CA ASP A 496 1.93 3.66 -20.37
C ASP A 496 2.75 2.40 -20.66
N LEU A 497 3.98 2.43 -20.15
CA LEU A 497 5.00 1.45 -20.45
C LEU A 497 5.86 1.12 -19.23
N LEU A 498 6.49 -0.04 -19.25
CA LEU A 498 7.62 -0.34 -18.38
C LEU A 498 8.93 -0.07 -19.11
N VAL A 499 9.76 0.79 -18.53
CA VAL A 499 11.14 1.02 -18.98
C VAL A 499 12.02 -0.07 -18.39
N LEU A 500 12.69 -0.82 -19.25
CA LEU A 500 13.69 -1.83 -18.87
C LEU A 500 15.08 -1.21 -18.98
N LEU A 501 15.84 -1.30 -17.90
CA LEU A 501 17.25 -0.93 -17.86
C LEU A 501 18.06 -2.23 -17.78
N THR A 502 18.91 -2.48 -18.77
CA THR A 502 19.67 -3.74 -18.88
C THR A 502 21.15 -3.48 -19.08
N ALA A 503 21.98 -4.50 -18.82
CA ALA A 503 23.42 -4.44 -18.95
C ALA A 503 24.08 -3.33 -18.11
N LEU A 504 23.57 -3.08 -16.89
CA LEU A 504 24.03 -2.01 -16.00
C LEU A 504 25.51 -2.11 -15.58
N THR A 505 26.13 -3.29 -15.69
CA THR A 505 27.58 -3.50 -15.42
C THR A 505 28.44 -3.42 -16.69
N GLY A 506 27.85 -3.15 -17.86
CA GLY A 506 28.50 -3.16 -19.17
C GLY A 506 28.24 -1.88 -19.94
N VAL A 507 27.81 -2.02 -21.20
CA VAL A 507 27.24 -0.89 -21.96
C VAL A 507 25.74 -0.90 -21.66
N PRO A 508 25.24 0.06 -20.86
CA PRO A 508 23.83 0.06 -20.49
C PRO A 508 22.95 0.19 -21.72
N ALA A 509 21.80 -0.48 -21.70
CA ALA A 509 20.80 -0.39 -22.74
C ALA A 509 19.41 -0.21 -22.14
N THR A 510 18.60 0.61 -22.79
CA THR A 510 17.21 0.84 -22.43
C THR A 510 16.29 0.13 -23.42
N GLY A 511 15.19 -0.42 -22.90
CA GLY A 511 14.11 -1.00 -23.68
C GLY A 511 12.76 -0.64 -23.08
N THR A 512 11.67 -0.89 -23.78
CA THR A 512 10.32 -0.63 -23.28
C THR A 512 9.42 -1.83 -23.52
N ILE A 513 8.46 -2.03 -22.61
CA ILE A 513 7.35 -2.96 -22.79
C ILE A 513 6.08 -2.13 -22.70
N ALA A 514 5.26 -2.16 -23.75
CA ALA A 514 3.93 -1.59 -23.71
C ALA A 514 3.05 -2.46 -22.80
N THR A 515 2.48 -1.84 -21.78
CA THR A 515 1.70 -2.52 -20.74
C THR A 515 0.22 -2.16 -20.76
N GLY A 516 -0.14 -1.03 -21.38
CA GLY A 516 -1.41 -0.36 -21.12
C GLY A 516 -1.32 0.46 -19.84
N ALA A 517 -2.46 0.99 -19.38
CA ALA A 517 -2.60 1.82 -18.19
C ALA A 517 -1.89 1.19 -16.99
N ILE A 518 -0.76 1.77 -16.58
CA ILE A 518 -0.09 1.41 -15.33
C ILE A 518 -0.55 2.43 -14.30
N ALA A 519 -1.03 1.96 -13.15
CA ALA A 519 -1.29 2.84 -12.04
C ALA A 519 -0.01 3.60 -11.66
N ALA A 520 -0.14 4.75 -11.03
CA ALA A 520 0.98 5.53 -10.50
C ALA A 520 1.65 4.82 -9.29
N ALA A 521 2.16 3.62 -9.50
CA ALA A 521 2.80 2.76 -8.50
C ALA A 521 4.15 2.27 -9.03
N ALA A 522 5.13 2.19 -8.12
CA ALA A 522 6.43 1.63 -8.44
C ALA A 522 6.30 0.14 -8.80
N PRO A 523 7.02 -0.35 -9.83
CA PRO A 523 7.14 -1.78 -10.02
C PRO A 523 7.81 -2.42 -8.79
N LEU A 524 7.53 -3.70 -8.57
CA LEU A 524 8.11 -4.51 -7.50
C LEU A 524 8.87 -5.68 -8.11
N ALA A 525 10.15 -5.85 -7.77
CA ALA A 525 10.91 -7.01 -8.21
C ALA A 525 10.32 -8.29 -7.59
N SER A 526 9.91 -9.25 -8.42
CA SER A 526 9.46 -10.58 -7.99
C SER A 526 10.55 -11.63 -8.04
N SER A 527 11.54 -11.44 -8.90
CA SER A 527 12.75 -12.26 -8.96
C SER A 527 13.87 -11.44 -9.58
N THR A 528 15.03 -12.07 -9.78
CA THR A 528 16.15 -11.44 -10.49
C THR A 528 15.88 -11.14 -11.98
N THR A 529 14.79 -11.70 -12.52
CA THR A 529 14.40 -11.58 -13.94
C THR A 529 12.91 -11.29 -14.11
N SER A 530 12.19 -10.98 -13.03
CA SER A 530 10.76 -10.73 -13.07
C SER A 530 10.38 -9.54 -12.20
N ALA A 531 9.39 -8.78 -12.64
CA ALA A 531 8.83 -7.66 -11.90
C ALA A 531 7.30 -7.67 -12.03
N VAL A 532 6.65 -7.11 -11.03
CA VAL A 532 5.20 -6.93 -10.95
C VAL A 532 4.88 -5.45 -10.95
N ALA A 533 3.89 -5.04 -11.74
CA ALA A 533 3.32 -3.70 -11.71
C ALA A 533 1.79 -3.79 -11.63
N VAL A 534 1.16 -2.77 -11.06
CA VAL A 534 -0.31 -2.68 -11.03
C VAL A 534 -0.76 -1.87 -12.24
N GLY A 535 -1.62 -2.46 -13.06
CA GLY A 535 -2.30 -1.79 -14.15
C GLY A 535 -3.65 -1.26 -13.70
N GLU A 536 -4.05 -0.10 -14.19
CA GLU A 536 -5.42 0.39 -14.00
C GLU A 536 -6.37 -0.42 -14.89
N GLY A 537 -7.58 -0.64 -14.37
CA GLY A 537 -8.65 -1.28 -15.12
C GLY A 537 -9.12 -0.44 -16.32
N PRO A 538 -10.02 -0.98 -17.15
CA PRO A 538 -10.72 -0.21 -18.18
C PRO A 538 -11.35 1.11 -17.73
N ASP A 539 -11.66 1.28 -16.44
CA ASP A 539 -12.18 2.54 -15.91
C ASP A 539 -11.12 3.62 -15.63
N LEU A 540 -9.82 3.28 -15.78
CA LEU A 540 -8.66 4.17 -15.57
C LEU A 540 -8.73 4.87 -14.20
N THR A 541 -9.27 4.18 -13.21
CA THR A 541 -9.40 4.68 -11.85
C THR A 541 -8.61 3.75 -10.94
N PRO A 542 -7.50 4.20 -10.34
CA PRO A 542 -6.74 3.34 -9.44
C PRO A 542 -7.57 2.89 -8.23
N GLY A 543 -7.36 1.64 -7.82
CA GLY A 543 -8.01 1.01 -6.69
C GLY A 543 -9.41 0.46 -6.99
N THR A 544 -9.77 0.21 -8.25
CA THR A 544 -11.10 -0.30 -8.60
C THR A 544 -11.11 -1.81 -8.83
N ALA A 545 -12.32 -2.35 -9.02
CA ALA A 545 -12.55 -3.78 -9.14
C ALA A 545 -11.90 -4.40 -10.39
N ASP A 546 -11.58 -3.57 -11.37
CA ASP A 546 -11.09 -3.95 -12.68
C ASP A 546 -9.60 -3.69 -12.90
N ASP A 547 -8.91 -3.17 -11.89
CA ASP A 547 -7.45 -3.12 -11.81
C ASP A 547 -6.82 -4.49 -12.05
N ARG A 548 -5.62 -4.47 -12.61
CA ARG A 548 -4.92 -5.65 -13.09
C ARG A 548 -3.55 -5.72 -12.48
N ILE A 549 -3.01 -6.92 -12.45
CA ILE A 549 -1.62 -7.11 -12.12
C ILE A 549 -0.86 -7.63 -13.31
N LEU A 550 0.17 -6.88 -13.66
CA LEU A 550 1.07 -7.11 -14.77
C LEU A 550 2.31 -7.79 -14.20
N GLU A 551 2.50 -9.07 -14.50
CA GLU A 551 3.77 -9.72 -14.24
C GLU A 551 4.59 -9.75 -15.54
N VAL A 552 5.79 -9.19 -15.47
CA VAL A 552 6.77 -9.28 -16.55
C VAL A 552 7.84 -10.27 -16.12
N THR A 553 7.98 -11.36 -16.87
CA THR A 553 9.01 -12.37 -16.65
C THR A 553 10.08 -12.32 -17.74
N GLY A 554 11.24 -12.95 -17.51
CA GLY A 554 12.31 -13.04 -18.52
C GLY A 554 13.06 -11.73 -18.80
N ILE A 555 12.96 -10.74 -17.92
CA ILE A 555 13.65 -9.45 -18.05
C ILE A 555 15.17 -9.69 -18.05
N GLY A 556 15.87 -9.08 -19.02
CA GLY A 556 17.29 -9.30 -19.29
C GLY A 556 17.59 -10.36 -20.35
N THR A 557 16.58 -11.11 -20.82
CA THR A 557 16.70 -12.03 -21.97
C THR A 557 15.67 -11.71 -23.05
N ALA A 558 14.48 -12.31 -22.97
CA ALA A 558 13.33 -12.06 -23.81
C ALA A 558 12.13 -11.84 -22.88
N PRO A 559 11.77 -10.58 -22.57
CA PRO A 559 10.70 -10.31 -21.64
C PRO A 559 9.37 -10.82 -22.19
N LEU A 560 8.61 -11.52 -21.36
CA LEU A 560 7.26 -11.95 -21.63
C LEU A 560 6.33 -11.22 -20.66
N LEU A 561 5.35 -10.48 -21.22
CA LEU A 561 4.28 -9.88 -20.43
C LEU A 561 3.19 -10.93 -20.23
N GLU A 562 2.93 -11.28 -18.98
CA GLU A 562 1.84 -12.17 -18.59
C GLU A 562 0.80 -11.38 -17.79
N PHE A 563 -0.45 -11.46 -18.22
CA PHE A 563 -1.57 -10.81 -17.53
C PHE A 563 -2.18 -11.79 -16.54
N THR A 564 -2.12 -11.48 -15.26
CA THR A 564 -2.80 -12.26 -14.22
C THR A 564 -4.18 -11.66 -13.95
N GLN A 565 -5.16 -12.53 -13.62
CA GLN A 565 -6.62 -12.29 -13.70
C GLN A 565 -7.13 -10.92 -13.20
N PRO A 566 -8.24 -10.41 -13.79
CA PRO A 566 -8.97 -9.26 -13.27
C PRO A 566 -9.64 -9.59 -11.93
N GLY A 567 -9.44 -8.72 -10.94
CA GLY A 567 -10.11 -8.75 -9.65
C GLY A 567 -9.71 -7.50 -8.85
N PRO A 568 -10.55 -7.01 -7.92
CA PRO A 568 -10.28 -5.75 -7.23
C PRO A 568 -8.89 -5.73 -6.57
N VAL A 569 -8.04 -4.82 -7.02
CA VAL A 569 -6.73 -4.54 -6.42
C VAL A 569 -6.83 -3.16 -5.77
N LEU A 570 -7.28 -3.10 -4.52
CA LEU A 570 -7.34 -1.82 -3.82
C LEU A 570 -5.92 -1.40 -3.38
N LEU A 571 -5.44 -0.29 -3.94
CA LEU A 571 -4.14 0.36 -3.68
C LEU A 571 -4.12 1.09 -2.32
N ALA A 572 -4.42 0.39 -1.22
CA ALA A 572 -4.10 0.86 0.14
C ALA A 572 -2.82 0.21 0.69
N GLY A 573 -1.90 -0.16 -0.23
CA GLY A 573 -0.65 -0.87 0.03
C GLY A 573 -0.12 -1.59 -1.22
N PRO A 574 1.18 -1.94 -1.28
CA PRO A 574 1.77 -2.62 -2.44
C PRO A 574 1.28 -4.08 -2.58
N PRO A 575 1.23 -4.67 -3.78
CA PRO A 575 0.91 -6.10 -3.93
C PRO A 575 1.99 -6.99 -3.26
N VAL A 576 1.60 -8.05 -2.51
CA VAL A 576 2.59 -9.06 -2.05
C VAL A 576 2.82 -10.12 -3.08
N LEU A 577 4.09 -10.28 -3.40
CA LEU A 577 4.62 -11.50 -4.00
C LEU A 577 4.82 -12.57 -2.94
N VAL A 578 4.04 -13.64 -3.08
CA VAL A 578 4.13 -14.83 -2.25
C VAL A 578 4.85 -15.92 -3.05
N PRO A 579 6.11 -16.25 -2.73
CA PRO A 579 6.90 -17.14 -3.55
C PRO A 579 6.49 -18.60 -3.33
N THR A 580 5.65 -19.19 -4.16
CA THR A 580 5.35 -20.63 -4.02
C THR A 580 6.52 -21.48 -4.51
N ALA A 581 6.63 -22.71 -4.00
CA ALA A 581 7.58 -23.71 -4.48
C ALA A 581 7.13 -24.26 -5.86
N GLY A 582 7.18 -23.45 -6.90
CA GLY A 582 6.77 -23.83 -8.24
C GLY A 582 6.72 -22.67 -9.23
N ASP A 583 6.11 -21.55 -8.83
CA ASP A 583 6.05 -20.24 -9.50
C ASP A 583 5.49 -19.22 -8.49
N PRO A 584 5.92 -17.94 -8.45
CA PRO A 584 5.30 -16.97 -7.54
C PRO A 584 3.81 -16.82 -7.88
N VAL A 585 2.92 -17.00 -6.91
CA VAL A 585 1.49 -16.72 -7.09
C VAL A 585 1.19 -15.41 -6.38
N LEU A 586 0.84 -14.41 -7.17
CA LEU A 586 0.47 -13.11 -6.66
C LEU A 586 -0.96 -13.12 -6.12
N THR A 587 -1.16 -12.57 -4.92
CA THR A 587 -2.49 -12.51 -4.31
C THR A 587 -2.82 -11.05 -4.00
N ALA A 588 -3.76 -10.47 -4.75
CA ALA A 588 -4.35 -9.18 -4.41
C ALA A 588 -5.66 -9.37 -3.65
N ARG A 589 -5.95 -8.45 -2.72
CA ARG A 589 -7.18 -8.46 -1.93
C ARG A 589 -8.11 -7.35 -2.41
N THR A 590 -9.39 -7.71 -2.43
CA THR A 590 -10.53 -6.83 -2.69
C THR A 590 -10.97 -6.15 -1.39
N ALA A 591 -11.11 -4.83 -1.35
CA ALA A 591 -11.72 -4.12 -0.21
C ALA A 591 -13.17 -3.71 -0.50
N GLY A 592 -13.94 -3.51 0.57
CA GLY A 592 -15.35 -3.11 0.54
C GLY A 592 -15.57 -1.63 0.14
N PRO A 593 -16.83 -1.23 -0.09
CA PRO A 593 -17.20 -0.01 -0.82
C PRO A 593 -16.94 1.35 -0.14
N ASP A 594 -16.30 1.42 1.05
CA ASP A 594 -16.19 2.64 1.86
C ASP A 594 -14.78 3.27 1.95
N ALA A 595 -13.79 2.81 1.16
CA ALA A 595 -12.45 3.40 1.15
C ALA A 595 -12.37 4.67 0.28
N ALA A 596 -12.23 5.85 0.92
CA ALA A 596 -11.88 7.08 0.22
C ALA A 596 -10.38 7.07 -0.20
N ALA A 597 -10.08 7.61 -1.38
CA ALA A 597 -8.74 7.63 -1.99
C ALA A 597 -7.64 8.15 -1.05
N GLY A 598 -6.56 7.37 -0.95
CA GLY A 598 -5.45 7.54 -0.01
C GLY A 598 -4.54 8.75 -0.28
N THR A 599 -3.81 9.13 0.76
CA THR A 599 -2.75 10.16 0.75
C THR A 599 -1.41 9.56 0.36
N ALA A 600 -0.51 10.34 -0.25
CA ALA A 600 0.72 9.92 -0.96
C ALA A 600 1.84 9.25 -0.12
N ASP A 601 1.57 8.74 1.08
CA ASP A 601 2.60 8.33 2.04
C ASP A 601 2.67 6.82 2.38
N ASP A 602 1.94 5.96 1.66
CA ASP A 602 2.07 4.50 1.81
C ASP A 602 3.37 3.99 1.18
N ARG A 603 4.32 3.55 2.01
CA ARG A 603 5.72 3.29 1.60
C ARG A 603 6.18 1.85 1.81
N LEU A 604 7.07 1.45 0.90
CA LEU A 604 7.74 0.16 0.81
C LEU A 604 9.10 0.15 1.55
N SER A 605 9.33 -0.88 2.37
CA SER A 605 10.66 -1.37 2.73
C SER A 605 10.72 -2.83 2.28
N VAL A 606 11.41 -3.10 1.17
CA VAL A 606 11.77 -4.46 0.77
C VAL A 606 13.08 -4.78 1.46
N SER A 607 13.05 -5.67 2.45
CA SER A 607 14.27 -6.37 2.84
C SER A 607 14.58 -7.37 1.72
N PRO A 608 15.81 -7.44 1.18
CA PRO A 608 16.18 -8.50 0.26
C PRO A 608 15.89 -9.84 0.93
N ILE A 609 15.14 -10.70 0.22
CA ILE A 609 14.94 -12.09 0.61
C ILE A 609 16.32 -12.76 0.47
N PRO A 610 16.88 -13.38 1.52
CA PRO A 610 18.13 -14.14 1.41
C PRO A 610 18.01 -15.34 0.46
#